data_AF-A0A2H6A2F8-F1
#
_entry.id   AF-A0A2H6A2F8-F1
#
_cell.length_a   1.000
_cell.length_b   1.000
_cell.length_c   1.000
_cell.angle_alpha   90.00
_cell.angle_beta   90.00
_cell.angle_gamma   90.00
#
_symmetry.space_group_name_H-M   'P 1'
#
loop_
_entity.id
_entity.type
_entity.pdbx_description
1 polymer ?
#
loop_
_entity_poly.entity_id
_entity_poly.type
_entity_poly.pdbx_seq_one_letter_code
_entity_poly.pdbx_strand_id
1 'polypeptide(L)'
;MNVVLRFGAAVIILAAGVAIVGFFATMLPPHLAKLLPGLIGGTAILVGVLYIFLARESGITVSQIPTVLSKLQSYGKNGAYALFTFQPSDSGGEISFQFSIEGNSIGLDWYRLHKERGEDAYVRNETDLPQFLAFVRKLGYDTTEKEAKGYRYVRVERGGALSELATKLVRELYGLKPKNRIKLEVEGFEWKT
;
A
#
# COMPACT_ATOMS: atom_id res chain seq x y z
N MET A 1 -5.23 4.36 2.18
CA MET A 1 -6.39 4.66 1.29
C MET A 1 -6.52 3.62 0.17
N ASN A 2 -7.48 2.70 0.30
CA ASN A 2 -7.70 1.49 -0.54
C ASN A 2 -7.72 1.74 -2.06
N VAL A 3 -7.06 0.87 -2.83
CA VAL A 3 -7.06 0.84 -4.30
C VAL A 3 -8.49 0.77 -4.86
N VAL A 4 -9.39 0.03 -4.21
CA VAL A 4 -10.82 -0.08 -4.58
C VAL A 4 -11.54 1.26 -4.52
N LEU A 5 -11.21 2.13 -3.54
CA LEU A 5 -11.78 3.47 -3.43
C LEU A 5 -11.28 4.40 -4.54
N ARG A 6 -10.04 4.22 -5.00
CA ARG A 6 -9.48 4.99 -6.13
C ARG A 6 -10.11 4.57 -7.46
N PHE A 7 -10.33 3.27 -7.67
CA PHE A 7 -11.05 2.77 -8.84
C PHE A 7 -12.51 3.22 -8.85
N GLY A 8 -13.21 3.12 -7.72
CA GLY A 8 -14.58 3.60 -7.58
C GLY A 8 -14.70 5.10 -7.88
N ALA A 9 -13.81 5.92 -7.31
CA ALA A 9 -13.80 7.36 -7.56
C ALA A 9 -13.49 7.70 -9.03
N ALA A 10 -12.51 7.03 -9.66
CA ALA A 10 -12.17 7.26 -11.07
C ALA A 10 -13.31 6.88 -12.02
N VAL A 11 -13.99 5.74 -11.77
CA VAL A 11 -15.14 5.31 -12.57
C VAL A 11 -16.33 6.24 -12.38
N ILE A 12 -16.58 6.72 -11.15
CA ILE A 12 -17.65 7.70 -10.87
C ILE A 12 -17.36 9.03 -11.57
N ILE A 13 -16.11 9.52 -11.53
CA ILE A 13 -15.70 10.75 -12.21
C ILE A 13 -15.84 10.61 -13.73
N LEU A 14 -15.44 9.48 -14.31
CA LEU A 14 -15.57 9.21 -15.74
C LEU A 14 -17.06 9.12 -16.15
N ALA A 15 -17.88 8.39 -15.38
CA ALA A 15 -19.30 8.23 -15.64
C ALA A 15 -20.06 9.56 -15.52
N ALA A 16 -19.75 10.38 -14.50
CA ALA A 16 -20.30 11.72 -14.34
C ALA A 16 -19.88 12.63 -15.51
N GLY A 17 -18.62 12.57 -15.94
CA GLY A 17 -18.12 13.31 -17.09
C GLY A 17 -18.85 12.96 -18.39
N VAL A 18 -19.06 11.67 -18.66
CA VAL A 18 -19.79 11.19 -19.85
C VAL A 18 -21.27 11.58 -19.79
N ALA A 19 -21.92 11.46 -18.62
CA ALA A 19 -23.32 11.84 -18.45
C ALA A 19 -23.55 13.34 -18.64
N ILE A 20 -22.66 14.18 -18.11
CA ILE A 20 -22.70 15.63 -18.30
C ILE A 20 -22.54 15.98 -19.78
N VAL A 21 -21.56 15.40 -20.47
CA VAL A 21 -21.35 15.66 -21.90
C VAL A 21 -22.54 15.18 -22.75
N GLY A 22 -23.10 14.01 -22.43
CA GLY A 22 -24.30 13.49 -23.10
C GLY A 22 -25.54 14.37 -22.89
N PHE A 23 -25.73 14.92 -21.69
CA PHE A 23 -26.84 15.83 -21.38
C PHE A 23 -26.71 17.17 -22.12
N PHE A 24 -25.51 17.74 -22.24
CA PHE A 24 -25.32 18.97 -23.00
C PHE A 24 -25.40 18.74 -24.52
N ALA A 25 -25.06 17.55 -25.01
CA ALA A 25 -25.17 17.22 -26.43
C ALA A 25 -26.61 17.28 -26.96
N THR A 26 -27.61 16.97 -26.12
CA THR A 26 -29.03 17.02 -26.52
C THR A 26 -29.63 18.43 -26.50
N MET A 27 -28.96 19.39 -25.84
CA MET A 27 -29.40 20.79 -25.74
C MET A 27 -28.66 21.74 -26.70
N LEU A 28 -27.65 21.25 -27.43
CA LEU A 28 -26.83 22.07 -28.30
C LEU A 28 -27.47 22.29 -29.68
N PRO A 29 -27.44 23.52 -30.21
CA PRO A 29 -27.81 23.80 -31.60
C PRO A 29 -27.00 22.97 -32.62
N PRO A 30 -27.59 22.62 -33.80
CA PRO A 30 -26.96 21.73 -34.78
C PRO A 30 -25.58 22.19 -35.27
N HIS A 31 -25.32 23.50 -35.30
CA HIS A 31 -24.06 24.07 -35.75
C HIS A 31 -22.93 23.91 -34.71
N LEU A 32 -23.26 23.74 -33.42
CA LEU A 32 -22.30 23.49 -32.34
C LEU A 32 -22.06 22.00 -32.09
N ALA A 33 -22.94 21.12 -32.57
CA ALA A 33 -22.78 19.67 -32.43
C ALA A 33 -21.48 19.14 -33.10
N LYS A 34 -20.92 19.87 -34.06
CA LYS A 34 -19.63 19.54 -34.71
C LYS A 34 -18.41 19.66 -33.77
N LEU A 35 -18.55 20.33 -32.62
CA LEU A 35 -17.47 20.52 -31.64
C LEU A 35 -17.42 19.40 -30.57
N LEU A 36 -18.46 18.57 -30.47
CA LEU A 36 -18.58 17.48 -29.49
C LEU A 36 -17.42 16.46 -29.52
N PRO A 37 -16.93 15.99 -30.69
CA PRO A 37 -15.84 15.02 -30.73
C PRO A 37 -14.55 15.54 -30.08
N GLY A 38 -14.25 16.84 -30.24
CA GLY A 38 -13.07 17.48 -29.63
C GLY A 38 -13.19 17.63 -28.11
N LEU A 39 -14.40 17.93 -27.62
CA LEU A 39 -14.70 18.02 -26.18
C LEU A 39 -14.59 16.67 -25.47
N ILE A 40 -15.10 15.59 -26.08
CA ILE A 40 -15.00 14.22 -25.55
C ILE A 40 -13.55 13.74 -25.55
N GLY A 41 -12.80 14.00 -26.62
CA GLY A 41 -11.37 13.67 -26.67
C GLY A 41 -10.57 14.40 -25.61
N GLY A 42 -10.84 15.69 -25.39
CA GLY A 42 -10.17 16.50 -24.36
C GLY A 42 -10.44 16.02 -22.93
N THR A 43 -11.68 15.65 -22.60
CA THR A 43 -12.03 15.14 -21.26
C THR A 43 -11.42 13.76 -20.99
N ALA A 44 -11.42 12.86 -21.97
CA ALA A 44 -10.78 11.55 -21.84
C ALA A 44 -9.26 11.67 -21.59
N ILE A 45 -8.57 12.60 -22.28
CA ILE A 45 -7.15 12.88 -22.06
C ILE A 45 -6.93 13.43 -20.65
N LEU A 46 -7.74 14.41 -20.21
CA LEU A 46 -7.63 14.98 -18.86
C LEU A 46 -7.84 13.92 -17.77
N VAL A 47 -8.84 13.04 -17.93
CA VAL A 47 -9.09 11.96 -16.96
C VAL A 47 -7.96 10.93 -17.01
N GLY A 48 -7.44 10.59 -18.19
CA GLY A 48 -6.29 9.69 -18.33
C GLY A 48 -5.02 10.25 -17.68
N VAL A 49 -4.73 11.54 -17.89
CA VAL A 49 -3.63 12.25 -17.25
C VAL A 49 -3.82 12.30 -15.73
N LEU A 50 -5.01 12.70 -15.26
CA LEU A 50 -5.34 12.72 -13.83
C LEU A 50 -5.20 11.33 -13.21
N TYR A 51 -5.66 10.29 -13.90
CA TYR A 51 -5.52 8.90 -13.46
C TYR A 51 -4.03 8.51 -13.36
N ILE A 52 -3.20 8.83 -14.35
CA ILE A 52 -1.74 8.56 -14.29
C ILE A 52 -1.11 9.29 -13.10
N PHE A 53 -1.50 10.54 -12.83
CA PHE A 53 -1.03 11.29 -11.68
C PHE A 53 -1.49 10.67 -10.34
N LEU A 54 -2.72 10.18 -10.26
CA LEU A 54 -3.29 9.53 -9.07
C LEU A 54 -2.80 8.08 -8.88
N ALA A 55 -2.41 7.41 -9.96
CA ALA A 55 -1.91 6.04 -9.99
C ALA A 55 -0.40 5.94 -9.77
N ARG A 56 0.29 7.07 -9.53
CA ARG A 56 1.71 7.06 -9.19
C ARG A 56 1.89 6.35 -7.85
N GLU A 57 2.20 5.06 -7.90
CA GLU A 57 2.49 4.27 -6.71
C GLU A 57 3.65 4.91 -5.96
N SER A 58 3.43 5.17 -4.67
CA SER A 58 4.45 5.69 -3.77
C SER A 58 5.47 4.59 -3.48
N GLY A 59 6.38 4.36 -4.44
CA GLY A 59 7.46 3.41 -4.27
C GLY A 59 8.66 4.08 -3.59
N ILE A 60 9.18 3.47 -2.53
CA ILE A 60 10.43 3.86 -1.88
C ILE A 60 11.53 2.84 -2.20
N THR A 61 12.79 3.15 -1.91
CA THR A 61 13.86 2.16 -1.90
C THR A 61 13.95 1.45 -0.55
N VAL A 62 14.49 0.23 -0.52
CA VAL A 62 14.76 -0.51 0.73
C VAL A 62 15.60 0.33 1.71
N SER A 63 16.57 1.11 1.22
CA SER A 63 17.37 2.01 2.07
C SER A 63 16.57 3.11 2.78
N GLN A 64 15.35 3.42 2.33
CA GLN A 64 14.50 4.44 2.93
C GLN A 64 13.62 3.92 4.07
N ILE A 65 13.54 2.59 4.29
CA ILE A 65 12.73 1.99 5.37
C ILE A 65 13.01 2.64 6.74
N PRO A 66 14.27 2.86 7.18
CA PRO A 66 14.53 3.53 8.47
C PRO A 66 14.01 4.97 8.53
N THR A 67 14.04 5.69 7.42
CA THR A 67 13.52 7.07 7.34
C THR A 67 12.00 7.09 7.46
N VAL A 68 11.31 6.15 6.81
CA VAL A 68 9.85 6.00 6.94
C VAL A 68 9.47 5.68 8.38
N LEU A 69 10.19 4.75 9.03
CA LEU A 69 9.97 4.40 10.43
C LEU A 69 10.15 5.62 11.35
N SER A 70 11.24 6.35 11.18
CA SER A 70 11.51 7.57 11.95
C SER A 70 10.38 8.60 11.79
N LYS A 71 9.85 8.76 10.58
CA LYS A 71 8.73 9.66 10.34
C LYS A 71 7.43 9.18 11.02
N LEU A 72 7.11 7.90 10.93
CA LEU A 72 5.97 7.31 11.64
C LEU A 72 6.10 7.51 13.16
N GLN A 73 7.28 7.26 13.73
CA GLN A 73 7.56 7.49 15.15
C GLN A 73 7.37 8.95 15.55
N SER A 74 7.85 9.90 14.73
CA SER A 74 7.70 11.33 14.99
C SER A 74 6.25 11.80 14.98
N TYR A 75 5.38 11.10 14.24
CA TYR A 75 3.95 11.40 14.22
C TYR A 75 3.25 10.88 15.48
N GLY A 76 3.64 9.71 15.98
CA GLY A 76 3.27 9.24 17.33
C GLY A 76 1.79 8.89 17.57
N LYS A 77 0.92 9.06 16.57
CA LYS A 77 -0.53 8.86 16.74
C LYS A 77 -0.89 7.38 16.70
N ASN A 78 -1.64 6.93 17.70
CA ASN A 78 -2.25 5.61 17.72
C ASN A 78 -3.07 5.35 16.45
N GLY A 79 -2.89 4.18 15.84
CA GLY A 79 -3.51 3.78 14.58
C GLY A 79 -2.81 4.26 13.31
N ALA A 80 -1.74 5.07 13.41
CA ALA A 80 -0.89 5.38 12.26
C ALA A 80 -0.06 4.15 11.85
N TYR A 81 0.14 3.97 10.54
CA TYR A 81 0.93 2.85 10.01
C TYR A 81 1.68 3.18 8.72
N ALA A 82 2.70 2.38 8.43
CA ALA A 82 3.44 2.33 7.17
C ALA A 82 3.53 0.87 6.71
N LEU A 83 2.79 0.52 5.66
CA LEU A 83 2.73 -0.80 5.03
C LEU A 83 3.71 -0.86 3.85
N PHE A 84 4.57 -1.87 3.87
CA PHE A 84 5.55 -2.15 2.82
C PHE A 84 5.16 -3.41 2.10
N THR A 85 5.04 -3.33 0.78
CA THR A 85 4.70 -4.48 -0.07
C THR A 85 5.73 -4.64 -1.16
N PHE A 86 6.18 -5.87 -1.38
CA PHE A 86 7.11 -6.19 -2.45
C PHE A 86 6.91 -7.62 -2.94
N GLN A 87 7.27 -7.88 -4.18
CA GLN A 87 7.30 -9.23 -4.74
C GLN A 87 8.74 -9.75 -4.66
N PRO A 88 9.01 -10.83 -3.92
CA PRO A 88 10.29 -11.52 -3.97
C PRO A 88 10.60 -12.02 -5.39
N SER A 89 11.85 -12.42 -5.65
CA SER A 89 12.25 -12.88 -6.99
C SER A 89 11.65 -14.23 -7.38
N ASP A 90 11.23 -15.05 -6.42
CA ASP A 90 10.44 -16.24 -6.71
C ASP A 90 8.99 -15.85 -6.99
N SER A 91 8.32 -16.55 -7.91
CA SER A 91 6.97 -16.21 -8.37
C SER A 91 5.86 -16.53 -7.35
N GLY A 92 6.16 -16.44 -6.04
CA GLY A 92 5.35 -16.93 -4.93
C GLY A 92 4.27 -15.98 -4.41
N GLY A 93 4.12 -14.79 -5.01
CA GLY A 93 3.20 -13.75 -4.56
C GLY A 93 3.89 -12.61 -3.81
N GLU A 94 3.10 -11.66 -3.33
CA GLU A 94 3.62 -10.49 -2.61
C GLU A 94 3.84 -10.78 -1.13
N ILE A 95 4.89 -10.19 -0.57
CA ILE A 95 5.12 -10.09 0.87
C ILE A 95 4.73 -8.70 1.33
N SER A 96 3.99 -8.65 2.43
CA SER A 96 3.62 -7.41 3.09
C SER A 96 3.97 -7.43 4.57
N PHE A 97 4.62 -6.38 5.06
CA PHE A 97 4.79 -6.14 6.49
C PHE A 97 4.54 -4.66 6.76
N GLN A 98 4.19 -4.30 7.99
CA GLN A 98 4.01 -2.91 8.34
C GLN A 98 4.70 -2.53 9.64
N PHE A 99 4.94 -1.24 9.80
CA PHE A 99 5.07 -0.65 11.12
C PHE A 99 3.76 0.00 11.52
N SER A 100 3.35 -0.16 12.77
CA SER A 100 2.14 0.48 13.29
C SER A 100 2.28 0.90 14.75
N ILE A 101 1.54 1.96 15.12
CA ILE A 101 1.46 2.44 16.50
C ILE A 101 0.16 1.90 17.12
N GLU A 102 0.30 1.01 18.10
CA GLU A 102 -0.79 0.45 18.89
C GLU A 102 -0.56 0.76 20.37
N GLY A 103 -1.52 1.42 21.03
CA GLY A 103 -1.39 1.76 22.45
C GLY A 103 -0.17 2.62 22.76
N ASN A 104 0.19 3.53 21.85
CA ASN A 104 1.40 4.37 21.88
C ASN A 104 2.73 3.60 21.75
N SER A 105 2.70 2.30 21.45
CA SER A 105 3.87 1.48 21.17
C SER A 105 3.99 1.24 19.68
N ILE A 106 5.19 1.43 19.12
CA ILE A 106 5.47 1.08 17.74
C ILE A 106 5.92 -0.38 17.65
N GLY A 107 5.42 -1.09 16.65
CA GLY A 107 5.77 -2.49 16.39
C GLY A 107 5.85 -2.78 14.90
N LEU A 108 6.50 -3.90 14.57
CA LEU A 108 6.49 -4.49 13.24
C LEU A 108 5.42 -5.58 13.21
N ASP A 109 4.48 -5.48 12.27
CA ASP A 109 3.43 -6.48 12.07
C ASP A 109 3.66 -7.28 10.78
N TRP A 110 3.65 -8.60 10.93
CA TRP A 110 3.62 -9.56 9.85
C TRP A 110 2.19 -10.07 9.67
N TYR A 111 1.51 -9.58 8.63
CA TYR A 111 0.13 -9.93 8.36
C TYR A 111 -0.03 -11.38 7.95
N ARG A 112 -1.19 -11.97 8.26
CA ARG A 112 -1.59 -13.32 7.85
C ARG A 112 -2.92 -13.28 7.11
N LEU A 113 -3.24 -14.38 6.42
CA LEU A 113 -4.49 -14.54 5.68
C LEU A 113 -5.73 -14.32 6.56
N HIS A 114 -6.70 -13.62 5.99
CA HIS A 114 -8.08 -13.57 6.47
C HIS A 114 -8.85 -14.76 5.89
N LYS A 115 -9.01 -15.85 6.66
CA LYS A 115 -9.65 -17.08 6.18
C LYS A 115 -11.06 -16.86 5.61
N GLU A 116 -11.77 -15.83 6.06
CA GLU A 116 -13.19 -15.61 5.72
C GLU A 116 -13.43 -14.68 4.53
N ARG A 117 -12.40 -14.05 3.94
CA ARG A 117 -12.60 -13.05 2.87
C ARG A 117 -12.28 -13.54 1.46
N GLY A 118 -11.76 -14.76 1.30
CA GLY A 118 -11.38 -15.29 -0.03
C GLY A 118 -10.31 -14.44 -0.74
N GLU A 119 -9.58 -13.62 0.01
CA GLU A 119 -8.55 -12.73 -0.52
C GLU A 119 -7.19 -13.45 -0.50
N ASP A 120 -6.66 -13.75 -1.69
CA ASP A 120 -5.32 -14.34 -1.89
C ASP A 120 -4.16 -13.40 -1.44
N ALA A 121 -4.49 -12.20 -0.94
CA ALA A 121 -3.58 -11.09 -0.71
C ALA A 121 -2.47 -11.32 0.33
N TYR A 122 -2.48 -12.43 1.07
CA TYR A 122 -1.44 -12.75 2.08
C TYR A 122 -1.04 -14.23 2.10
N VAL A 123 -1.31 -14.97 1.02
CA VAL A 123 -0.97 -16.41 0.96
C VAL A 123 0.53 -16.62 1.19
N ARG A 124 1.36 -15.76 0.60
CA ARG A 124 2.81 -15.87 0.76
C ARG A 124 3.26 -15.55 2.18
N ASN A 125 2.70 -14.53 2.82
CA ASN A 125 2.98 -14.23 4.22
C ASN A 125 2.65 -15.40 5.16
N GLU A 126 1.54 -16.10 4.93
CA GLU A 126 1.16 -17.29 5.73
C GLU A 126 2.14 -18.44 5.46
N THR A 127 2.52 -18.65 4.20
CA THR A 127 3.47 -19.69 3.79
C THR A 127 4.85 -19.47 4.40
N ASP A 128 5.31 -18.22 4.43
CA ASP A 128 6.64 -17.85 4.93
C ASP A 128 6.67 -17.60 6.44
N LEU A 129 5.52 -17.69 7.13
CA LEU A 129 5.43 -17.44 8.57
C LEU A 129 6.45 -18.25 9.40
N PRO A 130 6.67 -19.56 9.17
CA PRO A 130 7.68 -20.30 9.93
C PRO A 130 9.11 -19.76 9.72
N GLN A 131 9.42 -19.31 8.50
CA GLN A 131 10.73 -18.75 8.17
C GLN A 131 10.92 -17.38 8.82
N PHE A 132 9.89 -16.53 8.77
CA PHE A 132 9.85 -15.24 9.46
C PHE A 132 10.07 -15.43 10.97
N LEU A 133 9.32 -16.32 11.62
CA LEU A 133 9.44 -16.58 13.06
C LEU A 133 10.84 -17.08 13.43
N ALA A 134 11.39 -18.01 12.64
CA ALA A 134 12.75 -18.51 12.85
C ALA A 134 13.80 -17.39 12.70
N PHE A 135 13.62 -16.53 11.70
CA PHE A 135 14.51 -15.40 11.42
C PHE A 135 14.50 -14.36 12.56
N VAL A 136 13.31 -13.93 12.99
CA VAL A 136 13.12 -12.95 14.08
C VAL A 136 13.71 -13.49 15.39
N ARG A 137 13.43 -14.76 15.72
CA ARG A 137 13.98 -15.42 16.91
C ARG A 137 15.50 -15.54 16.87
N LYS A 138 16.08 -15.89 15.71
CA LYS A 138 17.55 -15.95 15.52
C LYS A 138 18.22 -14.61 15.81
N LEU A 139 17.52 -13.50 15.55
CA LEU A 139 18.00 -12.15 15.80
C LEU A 139 17.73 -11.65 17.23
N GLY A 140 17.13 -12.47 18.10
CA GLY A 140 16.87 -12.12 19.50
C GLY A 140 15.62 -11.27 19.73
N TYR A 141 14.70 -11.23 18.77
CA TYR A 141 13.44 -10.49 18.89
C TYR A 141 12.31 -11.38 19.39
N ASP A 142 11.42 -10.78 20.19
CA ASP A 142 10.22 -11.43 20.70
C ASP A 142 9.03 -11.19 19.76
N THR A 143 8.21 -12.22 19.59
CA THR A 143 7.00 -12.18 18.77
C THR A 143 5.76 -12.44 19.61
N THR A 144 4.68 -11.72 19.34
CA THR A 144 3.35 -11.99 19.90
C THR A 144 2.35 -12.17 18.76
N GLU A 145 1.47 -13.17 18.86
CA GLU A 145 0.35 -13.29 17.94
C GLU A 145 -0.78 -12.36 18.40
N LYS A 146 -1.37 -11.62 17.46
CA LYS A 146 -2.48 -10.71 17.69
C LYS A 146 -3.58 -10.92 16.65
N GLU A 147 -4.77 -10.47 17.01
CA GLU A 147 -5.93 -10.44 16.12
C GLU A 147 -6.59 -9.07 16.19
N ALA A 148 -6.86 -8.46 15.04
CA ALA A 148 -7.58 -7.20 14.95
C ALA A 148 -8.45 -7.18 13.70
N LYS A 149 -9.74 -6.86 13.88
CA LYS A 149 -10.72 -6.74 12.78
C LYS A 149 -10.78 -7.99 11.88
N GLY A 150 -10.64 -9.17 12.46
CA GLY A 150 -10.65 -10.46 11.73
C GLY A 150 -9.31 -10.85 11.09
N TYR A 151 -8.29 -9.99 11.16
CA TYR A 151 -6.95 -10.30 10.67
C TYR A 151 -6.08 -10.79 11.83
N ARG A 152 -5.44 -11.95 11.64
CA ARG A 152 -4.35 -12.40 12.52
C ARG A 152 -3.03 -11.85 12.00
N TYR A 153 -2.14 -11.53 12.91
CA TYR A 153 -0.80 -11.05 12.57
C TYR A 153 0.18 -11.39 13.69
N VAL A 154 1.46 -11.41 13.35
CA VAL A 154 2.53 -11.52 14.34
C VAL A 154 3.16 -10.16 14.53
N ARG A 155 3.21 -9.68 15.76
CA ARG A 155 3.79 -8.39 16.13
C ARG A 155 5.13 -8.58 16.85
N VAL A 156 6.10 -7.76 16.46
CA VAL A 156 7.41 -7.62 17.12
C VAL A 156 7.52 -6.23 17.72
N GLU A 157 7.76 -6.14 19.03
CA GLU A 157 7.90 -4.86 19.77
C GLU A 157 9.21 -4.78 20.58
N ARG A 158 9.89 -5.91 20.80
CA ARG A 158 11.05 -6.02 21.71
C ARG A 158 12.19 -6.79 21.05
N GLY A 159 13.41 -6.57 21.55
CA GLY A 159 14.62 -7.28 21.13
C GLY A 159 15.59 -6.50 20.23
N GLY A 160 15.32 -5.22 19.95
CA GLY A 160 16.26 -4.36 19.23
C GLY A 160 15.60 -3.25 18.40
N ALA A 161 16.36 -2.70 17.46
CA ALA A 161 15.88 -1.66 16.55
C ALA A 161 15.01 -2.25 15.42
N LEU A 162 13.72 -1.92 15.42
CA LEU A 162 12.76 -2.44 14.42
C LEU A 162 13.15 -2.11 12.96
N SER A 163 13.81 -0.97 12.72
CA SER A 163 14.33 -0.62 11.38
C SER A 163 15.43 -1.58 10.91
N GLU A 164 16.29 -2.02 11.83
CA GLU A 164 17.33 -3.01 11.54
C GLU A 164 16.69 -4.37 11.23
N LEU A 165 15.71 -4.80 12.03
CA LEU A 165 14.97 -6.03 11.77
C LEU A 165 14.33 -6.02 10.37
N ALA A 166 13.57 -4.96 10.03
CA ALA A 166 12.90 -4.87 8.73
C ALA A 166 13.91 -4.83 7.58
N THR A 167 15.03 -4.11 7.74
CA THR A 167 16.07 -4.04 6.71
C THR A 167 16.75 -5.39 6.50
N LYS A 168 17.07 -6.11 7.59
CA LYS A 168 17.63 -7.47 7.51
C LYS A 168 16.62 -8.45 6.93
N LEU A 169 15.34 -8.37 7.31
CA LEU A 169 14.27 -9.19 6.79
C LEU A 169 14.20 -9.12 5.26
N VAL A 170 14.05 -7.92 4.69
CA VAL A 170 13.92 -7.79 3.22
C VAL A 170 15.21 -8.14 2.48
N ARG A 171 16.38 -7.91 3.08
CA ARG A 171 17.68 -8.14 2.42
C ARG A 171 18.19 -9.57 2.54
N GLU A 172 18.08 -10.16 3.73
CA GLU A 172 18.64 -11.47 4.04
C GLU A 172 17.62 -12.59 3.78
N LEU A 173 16.36 -12.41 4.18
CA LEU A 173 15.33 -13.43 3.95
C LEU A 173 14.84 -13.42 2.49
N TYR A 174 14.74 -12.23 1.89
CA TYR A 174 14.17 -12.06 0.55
C TYR A 174 15.16 -11.58 -0.52
N GLY A 175 16.43 -11.32 -0.17
CA GLY A 175 17.47 -11.00 -1.16
C GLY A 175 17.35 -9.61 -1.81
N LEU A 176 16.50 -8.71 -1.31
CA LEU A 176 16.38 -7.36 -1.88
C LEU A 176 17.67 -6.56 -1.64
N LYS A 177 18.07 -5.78 -2.64
CA LYS A 177 19.19 -4.84 -2.54
C LYS A 177 18.70 -3.48 -2.04
N PRO A 178 19.57 -2.64 -1.44
CA PRO A 178 19.18 -1.33 -0.93
C PRO A 178 18.45 -0.41 -1.94
N LYS A 179 18.76 -0.56 -3.23
CA LYS A 179 18.18 0.21 -4.34
C LYS A 179 16.88 -0.36 -4.91
N ASN A 180 16.47 -1.57 -4.51
CA ASN A 180 15.21 -2.15 -4.97
C ASN A 180 14.05 -1.28 -4.49
N ARG A 181 13.08 -1.04 -5.39
CA ARG A 181 11.86 -0.32 -5.05
C ARG A 181 10.85 -1.28 -4.42
N ILE A 182 10.18 -0.81 -3.39
CA ILE A 182 9.07 -1.48 -2.72
C ILE A 182 7.91 -0.48 -2.61
N LYS A 183 6.68 -1.00 -2.64
CA LYS A 183 5.49 -0.18 -2.50
C LYS A 183 5.36 0.24 -1.03
N LEU A 184 5.02 1.51 -0.82
CA LEU A 184 4.73 2.07 0.49
C LEU A 184 3.30 2.61 0.50
N GLU A 185 2.50 2.14 1.45
CA GLU A 185 1.22 2.73 1.81
C GLU A 185 1.29 3.27 3.24
N VAL A 186 0.83 4.50 3.44
CA VAL A 186 0.87 5.17 4.75
C VAL A 186 -0.52 5.61 5.16
N GLU A 187 -0.77 5.62 6.47
CA GLU A 187 -1.98 6.16 7.08
C GLU A 187 -1.58 6.94 8.33
N GLY A 188 -2.22 8.10 8.51
CA GLY A 188 -1.92 9.01 9.62
C GLY A 188 -0.81 10.01 9.33
N PHE A 189 0.07 9.81 8.35
CA PHE A 189 1.12 10.79 8.03
C PHE A 189 1.35 10.94 6.53
N GLU A 190 1.92 12.09 6.14
CA GLU A 190 2.29 12.37 4.75
C GLU A 190 3.70 11.86 4.44
N TRP A 191 3.82 11.12 3.34
CA TRP A 191 5.10 10.75 2.76
C TRP A 191 5.29 11.48 1.42
N LYS A 192 6.35 12.27 1.31
CA LYS A 192 6.73 12.93 0.06
C LYS A 192 7.65 12.00 -0.70
N THR A 193 7.20 11.53 -1.86
CA THR A 193 7.98 10.72 -2.80
C THR A 193 8.88 11.55 -3.69
#